data_AF-A0A7S0FEP9-F1
#
_entry.id   AF-A0A7S0FEP9-F1
#
_cell.length_a   1.000
_cell.length_b   1.000
_cell.length_c   1.000
_cell.angle_alpha   90.00
_cell.angle_beta   90.00
_cell.angle_gamma   90.00
#
_symmetry.space_group_name_H-M   'P 1'
#
loop_
_entity.id
_entity.type
_entity.pdbx_description
1 polymer ?
#
loop_
_entity_poly.entity_id
_entity_poly.type
_entity_poly.pdbx_seq_one_letter_code
_entity_poly.pdbx_strand_id
1 'polypeptide(L)'
;MVTTLAVPSFHEKSKPVDQGSGLGLVSQELADLFRPLGSALANKDPVELKPPYRVRRATHEALSVDHYPIGIICIKIRMPGEEIAVDAIVNSDYMKWAIVESLAAVMTRIGSIWVRPEAVLACSDEIEILDVQTPYMGDSLWQICEFRFDYKIKVDSLEDADKAISNMLDTMVEFEADFCQTLEFAFREIYHMTVLNLVNKRFILMDGQDISDQVALFKAAQSNDLNKIRSLLQRRVQVDAFQKAVRFPSALLDEDARFLLVTLGRTALLGAVEQGH
;
A
#
# COMPACT_ATOMS: atom_id res chain seq x y z
N MET A 1 3.01 -12.04 30.91
CA MET A 1 3.75 -10.77 30.68
C MET A 1 3.84 -10.59 29.19
N VAL A 2 3.17 -9.58 28.64
CA VAL A 2 3.24 -9.25 27.21
C VAL A 2 4.43 -8.29 27.08
N THR A 3 5.54 -8.78 26.54
CA THR A 3 6.69 -7.95 26.20
C THR A 3 6.31 -7.17 24.96
N THR A 4 5.85 -5.93 25.14
CA THR A 4 5.68 -4.98 24.04
C THR A 4 7.06 -4.80 23.39
N LEU A 5 7.24 -5.30 22.18
CA LEU A 5 8.43 -4.98 21.39
C LEU A 5 8.35 -3.49 21.07
N ALA A 6 9.15 -2.70 21.77
CA ALA A 6 9.27 -1.28 21.52
C ALA A 6 9.88 -1.10 20.12
N VAL A 7 9.13 -0.51 19.21
CA VAL A 7 9.67 0.05 17.97
C VAL A 7 10.61 1.19 18.39
N PRO A 8 11.92 1.15 18.07
CA PRO A 8 12.81 2.24 18.41
C PRO A 8 12.39 3.50 17.63
N SER A 9 12.11 4.59 18.34
CA SER A 9 11.95 5.90 17.72
C SER A 9 13.31 6.37 17.19
N PHE A 10 13.54 6.25 15.89
CA PHE A 10 14.78 6.72 15.28
C PHE A 10 14.70 8.24 15.04
N HIS A 11 15.62 8.98 15.66
CA HIS A 11 15.83 10.43 15.47
C HIS A 11 17.01 10.74 14.54
N GLU A 12 17.55 9.76 13.83
CA GLU A 12 18.67 9.97 12.92
C GLU A 12 18.14 10.42 11.54
N LYS A 13 18.54 11.62 11.12
CA LYS A 13 18.25 12.14 9.78
C LYS A 13 18.75 11.13 8.74
N SER A 14 17.85 10.69 7.86
CA SER A 14 18.15 9.81 6.74
C SER A 14 19.34 10.36 5.94
N LYS A 15 20.36 9.51 5.70
CA LYS A 15 21.45 9.85 4.78
C LYS A 15 20.88 9.91 3.35
N PRO A 16 21.40 10.79 2.48
CA PRO A 16 21.02 10.78 1.08
C PRO A 16 21.31 9.40 0.48
N VAL A 17 20.27 8.80 -0.07
CA VAL A 17 20.31 7.47 -0.65
C VAL A 17 20.86 7.57 -2.07
N ASP A 18 22.04 7.01 -2.32
CA ASP A 18 22.49 6.75 -3.69
C ASP A 18 21.60 5.66 -4.30
N GLN A 19 20.73 6.07 -5.23
CA GLN A 19 19.95 5.15 -6.04
C GLN A 19 20.92 4.29 -6.87
N GLY A 20 21.11 3.01 -6.54
CA GLY A 20 21.71 2.08 -7.51
C GLY A 20 22.53 0.87 -7.03
N SER A 21 22.66 0.57 -5.75
CA SER A 21 23.50 -0.58 -5.34
C SER A 21 22.85 -1.96 -5.55
N GLY A 22 21.53 -2.04 -5.73
CA GLY A 22 20.79 -3.31 -5.76
C GLY A 22 20.78 -4.05 -4.42
N LEU A 23 21.26 -3.42 -3.34
CA LEU A 23 21.36 -4.01 -2.00
C LEU A 23 20.19 -3.67 -1.07
N GLY A 24 19.34 -2.69 -1.43
CA GLY A 24 18.22 -2.19 -0.60
C GLY A 24 18.50 -0.80 -0.05
N LEU A 25 17.57 -0.25 0.73
CA LEU A 25 17.72 1.08 1.33
C LEU A 25 18.45 1.05 2.68
N VAL A 26 18.35 -0.07 3.41
CA VAL A 26 19.00 -0.27 4.71
C VAL A 26 20.22 -1.19 4.59
N SER A 27 20.09 -2.29 3.85
CA SER A 27 21.20 -3.16 3.51
C SER A 27 22.06 -2.48 2.44
N GLN A 28 23.10 -1.74 2.85
CA GLN A 28 24.00 -1.05 1.92
C GLN A 28 25.31 -1.81 1.69
N GLU A 29 25.57 -2.85 2.50
CA GLU A 29 26.73 -3.73 2.37
C GLU A 29 26.29 -5.17 2.07
N LEU A 30 27.08 -5.90 1.28
CA LEU A 30 26.81 -7.33 1.01
C LEU A 30 26.78 -8.15 2.30
N ALA A 31 27.56 -7.76 3.31
CA ALA A 31 27.60 -8.41 4.62
C ALA A 31 26.25 -8.34 5.36
N ASP A 32 25.44 -7.30 5.14
CA ASP A 32 24.11 -7.19 5.75
C ASP A 32 23.14 -8.29 5.27
N LEU A 33 23.35 -8.80 4.06
CA LEU A 33 22.56 -9.90 3.49
C LEU A 33 22.82 -11.23 4.20
N PHE A 34 23.95 -11.36 4.89
CA PHE A 34 24.40 -12.57 5.58
C PHE A 34 24.66 -12.32 7.08
N ARG A 35 24.07 -11.26 7.65
CA ARG A 35 24.21 -10.94 9.07
C ARG A 35 23.76 -12.12 9.94
N PRO A 36 24.27 -12.32 11.17
CA PRO A 36 23.68 -13.30 12.06
C PRO A 36 22.30 -12.82 12.55
N LEU A 37 21.30 -13.71 12.56
CA LEU A 37 20.01 -13.46 13.20
C LEU A 37 20.07 -13.92 14.66
N GLY A 38 19.97 -12.98 15.60
CA GLY A 38 20.16 -13.26 17.04
C GLY A 38 18.86 -13.43 17.83
N SER A 39 17.70 -13.19 17.22
CA SER A 39 16.43 -13.16 17.96
C SER A 39 15.81 -14.53 18.15
N ALA A 40 14.96 -14.65 19.18
CA ALA A 40 14.11 -15.83 19.38
C ALA A 40 13.06 -16.04 18.28
N LEU A 41 12.95 -15.11 17.33
CA LEU A 41 12.06 -15.17 16.17
C LEU A 41 12.81 -15.45 14.87
N ALA A 42 14.14 -15.57 14.90
CA ALA A 42 14.98 -15.83 13.74
C ALA A 42 14.48 -17.07 12.97
N ASN A 43 14.23 -16.89 11.67
CA ASN A 43 13.78 -17.93 10.74
C ASN A 43 12.57 -18.74 11.23
N LYS A 44 11.69 -18.13 12.04
CA LYS A 44 10.44 -18.78 12.41
C LYS A 44 9.52 -18.93 11.20
N ASP A 45 8.67 -19.95 11.23
CA ASP A 45 7.57 -20.09 10.28
C ASP A 45 6.69 -18.82 10.34
N PRO A 46 6.33 -18.21 9.19
CA PRO A 46 5.48 -17.02 9.14
C PRO A 46 4.16 -17.15 9.92
N VAL A 47 3.59 -18.35 10.03
CA VAL A 47 2.37 -18.63 10.78
C VAL A 47 2.58 -18.51 12.30
N GLU A 48 3.81 -18.71 12.76
CA GLU A 48 4.18 -18.55 14.17
C GLU A 48 4.44 -17.10 14.58
N LEU A 49 4.65 -16.20 13.61
CA LEU A 49 4.82 -14.78 13.85
C LEU A 49 3.48 -14.13 14.20
N LYS A 50 3.22 -13.97 15.49
CA LYS A 50 2.01 -13.31 15.97
C LYS A 50 2.21 -11.80 16.06
N PRO A 51 1.47 -10.98 15.31
CA PRO A 51 1.56 -9.53 15.45
C PRO A 51 1.04 -9.09 16.83
N PRO A 52 1.50 -7.93 17.35
CA PRO A 52 0.99 -7.35 18.59
C PRO A 52 -0.52 -7.10 18.58
N TYR A 53 -1.08 -6.78 17.42
CA TYR A 53 -2.51 -6.64 17.20
C TYR A 53 -2.87 -7.00 15.75
N ARG A 54 -4.14 -7.29 15.51
CA ARG A 54 -4.65 -7.57 14.16
C ARG A 54 -4.95 -6.28 13.41
N VAL A 55 -4.48 -6.20 12.18
CA VAL A 55 -4.81 -5.09 11.28
C VAL A 55 -6.32 -5.00 11.10
N ARG A 56 -6.84 -3.77 11.20
CA ARG A 56 -8.26 -3.50 11.00
C ARG A 56 -8.58 -3.48 9.52
N ARG A 57 -9.63 -4.20 9.14
CA ARG A 57 -10.24 -4.08 7.82
C ARG A 57 -11.13 -2.85 7.76
N ALA A 58 -11.15 -2.19 6.61
CA ALA A 58 -12.13 -1.15 6.33
C ALA A 58 -13.54 -1.75 6.31
N THR A 59 -14.42 -1.28 7.18
CA THR A 59 -15.84 -1.64 7.15
C THR A 59 -16.51 -1.02 5.92
N HIS A 60 -17.68 -1.53 5.52
CA HIS A 60 -18.47 -0.90 4.45
C HIS A 60 -18.71 0.60 4.71
N GLU A 61 -18.97 0.97 5.97
CA GLU A 61 -19.11 2.37 6.38
C GLU A 61 -17.83 3.16 6.12
N ALA A 62 -16.66 2.68 6.55
CA ALA A 62 -15.38 3.36 6.33
C ALA A 62 -14.99 3.44 4.84
N LEU A 63 -15.31 2.40 4.06
CA LEU A 63 -15.13 2.42 2.61
C LEU A 63 -15.99 3.50 1.94
N SER A 64 -17.21 3.72 2.45
CA SER A 64 -18.14 4.73 1.94
C SER A 64 -17.83 6.18 2.33
N VAL A 65 -16.87 6.43 3.23
CA VAL A 65 -16.46 7.80 3.56
C VAL A 65 -15.56 8.35 2.45
N ASP A 66 -16.11 9.21 1.60
CA ASP A 66 -15.42 9.70 0.40
C ASP A 66 -14.10 10.42 0.72
N HIS A 67 -14.08 11.28 1.72
CA HIS A 67 -12.89 12.10 2.05
C HIS A 67 -11.75 11.31 2.72
N TYR A 68 -11.92 10.03 3.02
CA TYR A 68 -10.82 9.22 3.54
C TYR A 68 -9.83 8.94 2.41
N PRO A 69 -8.56 9.38 2.55
CA PRO A 69 -7.54 9.10 1.55
C PRO A 69 -7.41 7.60 1.28
N ILE A 70 -7.11 7.27 0.03
CA ILE A 70 -6.95 5.90 -0.45
C ILE A 70 -5.52 5.69 -0.90
N GLY A 71 -4.89 4.60 -0.49
CA GLY A 71 -3.53 4.26 -0.87
C GLY A 71 -3.41 2.85 -1.44
N ILE A 72 -2.52 2.70 -2.40
CA ILE A 72 -2.07 1.43 -2.98
C ILE A 72 -0.54 1.47 -2.94
N ILE A 73 0.04 0.55 -2.18
CA ILE A 73 1.49 0.33 -2.19
C ILE A 73 1.79 -1.00 -2.86
N CYS A 74 2.67 -0.96 -3.86
CA CYS A 74 3.29 -2.15 -4.41
C CYS A 74 4.72 -2.21 -3.89
N ILE A 75 5.05 -3.25 -3.15
CA ILE A 75 6.34 -3.41 -2.48
C ILE A 75 7.09 -4.53 -3.18
N LYS A 76 8.35 -4.28 -3.51
CA LYS A 76 9.26 -5.30 -4.02
C LYS A 76 10.27 -5.68 -2.96
N ILE A 77 10.29 -6.95 -2.58
CA ILE A 77 11.23 -7.50 -1.60
C ILE A 77 12.10 -8.58 -2.22
N ARG A 78 13.25 -8.80 -1.60
CA ARG A 78 14.17 -9.91 -1.90
C ARG A 78 14.54 -10.63 -0.62
N MET A 79 14.71 -11.94 -0.72
CA MET A 79 15.19 -12.80 0.35
C MET A 79 16.04 -13.92 -0.26
N PRO A 80 17.06 -14.45 0.45
CA PRO A 80 17.70 -15.68 0.02
C PRO A 80 16.66 -16.81 -0.06
N GLY A 81 16.86 -17.70 -1.02
CA GLY A 81 16.08 -18.91 -1.19
C GLY A 81 16.50 -19.93 -0.14
N GLU A 82 15.77 -19.90 0.97
CA GLU A 82 15.94 -20.83 2.09
C GLU A 82 14.70 -21.73 2.23
N GLU A 83 14.52 -22.35 3.40
CA GLU A 83 13.39 -23.23 3.72
C GLU A 83 12.03 -22.51 3.72
N ILE A 84 12.02 -21.18 3.82
CA ILE A 84 10.81 -20.37 3.93
C ILE A 84 10.52 -19.65 2.62
N ALA A 85 9.31 -19.86 2.09
CA ALA A 85 8.86 -19.21 0.87
C ALA A 85 8.50 -17.74 1.13
N VAL A 86 8.92 -16.84 0.23
CA VAL A 86 8.73 -15.39 0.40
C VAL A 86 7.24 -15.00 0.41
N ASP A 87 6.41 -15.67 -0.37
CA ASP A 87 4.97 -15.45 -0.46
C ASP A 87 4.25 -15.86 0.84
N ALA A 88 4.74 -16.87 1.55
CA ALA A 88 4.25 -17.23 2.88
C ALA A 88 4.54 -16.13 3.91
N ILE A 89 5.72 -15.50 3.85
CA ILE A 89 6.07 -14.34 4.68
C ILE A 89 5.16 -13.16 4.35
N VAL A 90 4.98 -12.85 3.07
CA VAL A 90 4.15 -11.73 2.61
C VAL A 90 2.70 -11.88 3.03
N ASN A 91 2.13 -13.08 2.93
CA ASN A 91 0.72 -13.32 3.30
C ASN A 91 0.47 -13.43 4.81
N SER A 92 1.52 -13.39 5.63
CA SER A 92 1.38 -13.46 7.09
C SER A 92 0.67 -12.25 7.69
N ASP A 93 -0.04 -12.47 8.80
CA ASP A 93 -0.63 -11.38 9.58
C ASP A 93 0.44 -10.42 10.14
N TYR A 94 1.66 -10.92 10.36
CA TYR A 94 2.79 -10.11 10.79
C TYR A 94 3.23 -9.10 9.71
N MET A 95 3.25 -9.49 8.43
CA MET A 95 3.52 -8.57 7.32
C MET A 95 2.48 -7.46 7.22
N LYS A 96 1.19 -7.81 7.29
CA LYS A 96 0.10 -6.81 7.28
C LYS A 96 0.30 -5.79 8.41
N TRP A 97 0.58 -6.26 9.62
CA TRP A 97 0.86 -5.41 10.78
C TRP A 97 2.09 -4.52 10.57
N ALA A 98 3.20 -5.09 10.10
CA ALA A 98 4.44 -4.35 9.87
C ALA A 98 4.27 -3.24 8.83
N ILE A 99 3.50 -3.50 7.76
CA ILE A 99 3.14 -2.50 6.76
C ILE A 99 2.32 -1.37 7.40
N VAL A 100 1.28 -1.70 8.17
CA VAL A 100 0.40 -0.72 8.82
C VAL A 100 1.15 0.16 9.82
N GLU A 101 1.99 -0.44 10.67
CA GLU A 101 2.87 0.31 11.58
C GLU A 101 3.82 1.24 10.81
N SER A 102 4.45 0.72 9.76
CA SER A 102 5.39 1.51 8.95
C SER A 102 4.68 2.68 8.27
N LEU A 103 3.50 2.46 7.68
CA LEU A 103 2.67 3.52 7.10
C LEU A 103 2.31 4.58 8.15
N ALA A 104 1.76 4.17 9.29
CA ALA A 104 1.33 5.09 10.34
C ALA A 104 2.49 5.92 10.89
N ALA A 105 3.64 5.29 11.15
CA ALA A 105 4.84 5.96 11.65
C ALA A 105 5.38 6.99 10.64
N VAL A 106 5.53 6.60 9.38
CA VAL A 106 6.09 7.45 8.32
C VAL A 106 5.14 8.60 7.99
N MET A 107 3.83 8.32 7.86
CA MET A 107 2.82 9.36 7.62
C MET A 107 2.73 10.35 8.76
N THR A 108 2.91 9.91 10.00
CA THR A 108 2.98 10.80 11.16
C THR A 108 4.22 11.71 11.12
N ARG A 109 5.37 11.18 10.70
CA ARG A 109 6.61 11.95 10.58
C ARG A 109 6.58 12.94 9.42
N ILE A 110 6.05 12.53 8.26
CA ILE A 110 6.15 13.25 7.00
C ILE A 110 4.86 14.01 6.65
N GLY A 111 3.70 13.36 6.80
CA GLY A 111 2.40 13.88 6.37
C GLY A 111 1.84 15.02 7.22
N SER A 112 2.52 15.40 8.31
CA SER A 112 2.08 16.44 9.27
C SER A 112 0.69 16.21 9.88
N ILE A 113 0.16 14.99 9.75
CA ILE A 113 -1.08 14.54 10.39
C ILE A 113 -0.76 13.37 11.32
N TRP A 114 -1.37 13.34 12.49
CA TRP A 114 -1.15 12.24 13.43
C TRP A 114 -1.95 11.01 12.97
N VAL A 115 -1.28 10.01 12.39
CA VAL A 115 -1.89 8.77 11.93
C VAL A 115 -1.53 7.65 12.91
N ARG A 116 -2.53 7.16 13.64
CA ARG A 116 -2.34 5.94 14.45
C ARG A 116 -2.45 4.70 13.57
N PRO A 117 -1.81 3.58 13.93
CA PRO A 117 -1.94 2.35 13.16
C PRO A 117 -3.39 1.87 12.99
N GLU A 118 -4.27 2.12 13.97
CA GLU A 118 -5.70 1.77 13.86
C GLU A 118 -6.49 2.64 12.85
N ALA A 119 -5.91 3.75 12.41
CA ALA A 119 -6.47 4.60 11.37
C ALA A 119 -6.12 4.11 9.96
N VAL A 120 -5.13 3.24 9.81
CA VAL A 120 -4.82 2.58 8.53
C VAL A 120 -5.70 1.34 8.41
N LEU A 121 -6.65 1.39 7.48
CA LEU A 121 -7.67 0.37 7.28
C LEU A 121 -7.36 -0.43 6.03
N ALA A 122 -7.07 -1.72 6.16
CA ALA A 122 -6.83 -2.61 5.02
C ALA A 122 -8.10 -2.75 4.17
N CYS A 123 -7.97 -2.64 2.86
CA CYS A 123 -9.10 -2.81 1.94
C CYS A 123 -9.34 -4.28 1.58
N SER A 124 -8.32 -5.14 1.58
CA SER A 124 -8.41 -6.57 1.29
C SER A 124 -8.15 -7.44 2.52
N ASP A 125 -8.65 -8.68 2.49
CA ASP A 125 -8.36 -9.68 3.53
C ASP A 125 -6.92 -10.19 3.45
N GLU A 126 -6.40 -10.30 2.23
CA GLU A 126 -5.06 -10.82 1.93
C GLU A 126 -4.24 -9.79 1.16
N ILE A 127 -2.92 -9.96 1.21
CA ILE A 127 -2.00 -9.18 0.39
C ILE A 127 -2.00 -9.80 -1.01
N GLU A 128 -2.19 -8.99 -2.05
CA GLU A 128 -2.21 -9.51 -3.42
C GLU A 128 -0.77 -9.73 -3.91
N ILE A 129 -0.38 -10.97 -4.16
CA ILE A 129 0.91 -11.29 -4.78
C ILE A 129 0.83 -10.98 -6.28
N LEU A 130 1.68 -10.08 -6.75
CA LEU A 130 1.71 -9.67 -8.16
C LEU A 130 2.66 -10.53 -8.98
N ASP A 131 3.85 -10.81 -8.43
CA ASP A 131 4.88 -11.61 -9.09
C ASP A 131 5.80 -12.27 -8.05
N VAL A 132 6.23 -13.50 -8.35
CA VAL A 132 7.24 -14.22 -7.57
C VAL A 132 8.26 -14.79 -8.53
N GLN A 133 9.51 -14.39 -8.36
CA GLN A 133 10.62 -14.86 -9.16
C GLN A 133 11.63 -15.56 -8.27
N THR A 134 12.13 -16.70 -8.74
CA THR A 134 13.14 -17.50 -8.03
C THR A 134 14.42 -17.63 -8.85
N PRO A 135 15.14 -16.53 -9.12
CA PRO A 135 16.38 -16.62 -9.88
C PRO A 135 17.42 -17.44 -9.13
N TYR A 136 18.14 -18.28 -9.86
CA TYR A 136 19.23 -19.11 -9.35
C TYR A 136 20.55 -18.67 -9.97
N MET A 137 21.60 -18.59 -9.17
CA MET A 137 22.98 -18.36 -9.64
C MET A 137 23.92 -19.31 -8.90
N GLY A 138 24.30 -20.41 -9.54
CA GLY A 138 25.03 -21.49 -8.87
C GLY A 138 24.18 -22.11 -7.75
N ASP A 139 24.74 -22.17 -6.54
CA ASP A 139 24.08 -22.71 -5.35
C ASP A 139 23.21 -21.67 -4.61
N SER A 140 23.27 -20.40 -5.01
CA SER A 140 22.47 -19.33 -4.40
C SER A 140 21.11 -19.22 -5.09
N LEU A 141 20.08 -19.68 -4.40
CA LEU A 141 18.70 -19.38 -4.75
C LEU A 141 18.34 -18.02 -4.15
N TRP A 142 17.65 -17.17 -4.91
CA TRP A 142 17.04 -15.94 -4.41
C TRP A 142 15.54 -16.00 -4.66
N GLN A 143 14.77 -15.38 -3.78
CA GLN A 143 13.34 -15.18 -3.93
C GLN A 143 13.07 -13.68 -4.02
N ILE A 144 12.40 -13.26 -5.08
CA ILE A 144 11.96 -11.88 -5.29
C ILE A 144 10.45 -11.91 -5.36
N CYS A 145 9.80 -11.09 -4.53
CA CYS A 145 8.35 -10.98 -4.52
C CYS A 145 7.95 -9.52 -4.73
N GLU A 146 7.04 -9.30 -5.66
CA GLU A 146 6.30 -8.05 -5.80
C GLU A 146 4.87 -8.30 -5.32
N PHE A 147 4.39 -7.46 -4.42
CA PHE A 147 3.06 -7.63 -3.83
C PHE A 147 2.41 -6.28 -3.56
N ARG A 148 1.08 -6.30 -3.42
CA ARG A 148 0.22 -5.14 -3.35
C ARG A 148 -0.60 -5.13 -2.07
N PHE A 149 -0.61 -3.98 -1.41
CA PHE A 149 -1.43 -3.72 -0.23
C PHE A 149 -2.28 -2.46 -0.44
N ASP A 150 -3.60 -2.64 -0.37
CA ASP A 150 -4.59 -1.58 -0.53
C ASP A 150 -5.10 -1.11 0.83
N TYR A 151 -5.21 0.20 1.05
CA TYR A 151 -5.69 0.76 2.32
C TYR A 151 -6.47 2.07 2.17
N LYS A 152 -7.25 2.41 3.21
CA LYS A 152 -7.74 3.76 3.47
C LYS A 152 -7.12 4.32 4.74
N ILE A 153 -6.99 5.64 4.80
CA ILE A 153 -6.63 6.35 6.03
C ILE A 153 -7.88 7.00 6.59
N LYS A 154 -8.25 6.61 7.81
CA LYS A 154 -9.26 7.30 8.59
C LYS A 154 -8.71 8.64 9.05
N VAL A 155 -9.35 9.72 8.60
CA VAL A 155 -9.07 11.10 9.03
C VAL A 155 -10.32 11.73 9.62
N ASP A 156 -10.16 12.82 10.37
CA ASP A 156 -11.30 13.46 11.04
C ASP A 156 -12.02 14.48 10.15
N SER A 157 -11.33 15.02 9.13
CA SER A 157 -11.86 16.04 8.23
C SER A 157 -11.31 15.95 6.81
N LEU A 158 -12.01 16.57 5.86
CA LEU A 158 -11.54 16.75 4.48
C LEU A 158 -10.26 17.60 4.43
N GLU A 159 -10.14 18.61 5.28
CA GLU A 159 -8.94 19.45 5.33
C GLU A 159 -7.69 18.65 5.74
N ASP A 160 -7.84 17.72 6.67
CA ASP A 160 -6.74 16.82 7.07
C ASP A 160 -6.40 15.83 5.96
N ALA A 161 -7.40 15.36 5.20
CA ALA A 161 -7.20 14.53 4.01
C ALA A 161 -6.33 15.27 2.97
N ASP A 162 -6.71 16.49 2.62
CA ASP A 162 -6.03 17.31 1.62
C ASP A 162 -4.59 17.63 2.04
N LYS A 163 -4.37 17.95 3.33
CA LYS A 163 -3.03 18.18 3.90
C LYS A 163 -2.18 16.92 3.81
N ALA A 164 -2.72 15.77 4.20
CA ALA A 164 -2.00 14.50 4.15
C ALA A 164 -1.56 14.14 2.73
N ILE A 165 -2.46 14.28 1.76
CA ILE A 165 -2.20 13.99 0.36
C ILE A 165 -1.15 14.97 -0.20
N SER A 166 -1.32 16.27 0.01
CA SER A 166 -0.41 17.29 -0.52
C SER A 166 1.01 17.11 0.01
N ASN A 167 1.15 16.98 1.33
CA ASN A 167 2.47 16.80 1.96
C ASN A 167 3.16 15.53 1.47
N MET A 168 2.42 14.43 1.36
CA MET A 168 2.99 13.15 0.92
C MET A 168 3.45 13.19 -0.54
N LEU A 169 2.73 13.91 -1.40
CA LEU A 169 3.13 14.12 -2.79
C LEU A 169 4.40 14.97 -2.89
N ASP A 170 4.52 16.01 -2.06
CA ASP A 170 5.68 16.90 -2.04
C ASP A 170 6.95 16.20 -1.53
N THR A 171 6.81 15.24 -0.62
CA THR A 171 7.93 14.52 0.02
C THR A 171 7.98 13.03 -0.37
N MET A 172 7.50 12.68 -1.56
CA MET A 172 7.31 11.27 -1.97
C MET A 172 8.60 10.44 -1.93
N VAL A 173 9.75 11.04 -2.24
CA VAL A 173 11.06 10.36 -2.19
C VAL A 173 11.47 10.04 -0.76
N GLU A 174 11.25 10.98 0.16
CA GLU A 174 11.54 10.79 1.59
C GLU A 174 10.60 9.74 2.19
N PHE A 175 9.33 9.77 1.79
CA PHE A 175 8.34 8.77 2.20
C PHE A 175 8.77 7.36 1.80
N GLU A 176 9.15 7.14 0.54
CA GLU A 176 9.58 5.82 0.08
C GLU A 176 10.79 5.33 0.88
N ALA A 177 11.80 6.18 1.04
CA ALA A 177 13.02 5.81 1.74
C ALA A 177 12.72 5.40 3.19
N ASP A 178 11.96 6.22 3.90
CA ASP A 178 11.62 6.02 5.31
C ASP A 178 10.67 4.84 5.52
N PHE A 179 9.70 4.64 4.62
CA PHE A 179 8.80 3.49 4.64
C PHE A 179 9.52 2.17 4.42
N CYS A 180 10.31 2.06 3.35
CA CYS A 180 11.06 0.84 3.07
C CYS A 180 12.06 0.53 4.19
N GLN A 181 12.70 1.55 4.76
CA GLN A 181 13.60 1.39 5.89
C GLN A 181 12.87 0.87 7.14
N THR A 182 11.73 1.48 7.48
CA THR A 182 10.95 1.09 8.66
C THR A 182 10.41 -0.35 8.50
N LEU A 183 9.95 -0.71 7.31
CA LEU A 183 9.47 -2.05 7.00
C LEU A 183 10.60 -3.10 7.03
N GLU A 184 11.75 -2.82 6.43
CA GLU A 184 12.91 -3.73 6.49
C GLU A 184 13.38 -3.94 7.94
N PHE A 185 13.36 -2.87 8.75
CA PHE A 185 13.74 -2.96 10.15
C PHE A 185 12.83 -3.87 10.97
N ALA A 186 11.52 -3.89 10.68
CA ALA A 186 10.56 -4.77 11.36
C ALA A 186 10.88 -6.26 11.21
N PHE A 187 11.60 -6.63 10.15
CA PHE A 187 12.01 -8.00 9.87
C PHE A 187 13.51 -8.24 10.04
N ARG A 188 14.29 -7.22 10.42
CA ARG A 188 15.76 -7.26 10.42
C ARG A 188 16.33 -8.40 11.26
N GLU A 189 15.69 -8.70 12.39
CA GLU A 189 16.10 -9.74 13.33
C GLU A 189 15.35 -11.08 13.13
N ILE A 190 14.47 -11.16 12.13
CA ILE A 190 13.60 -12.31 11.86
C ILE A 190 14.04 -13.04 10.60
N TYR A 191 14.25 -12.30 9.50
CA TYR A 191 14.63 -12.85 8.19
C TYR A 191 15.71 -12.01 7.52
N HIS A 192 16.46 -12.63 6.60
CA HIS A 192 17.33 -11.93 5.64
C HIS A 192 16.52 -11.26 4.52
N MET A 193 15.51 -10.48 4.89
CA MET A 193 14.66 -9.76 3.95
C MET A 193 15.25 -8.38 3.66
N THR A 194 15.27 -8.02 2.38
CA THR A 194 15.58 -6.67 1.90
C THR A 194 14.35 -6.08 1.24
N VAL A 195 13.99 -4.84 1.59
CA VAL A 195 12.97 -4.09 0.85
C VAL A 195 13.69 -3.28 -0.23
N LEU A 196 13.44 -3.61 -1.50
CA LEU A 196 14.18 -3.03 -2.62
C LEU A 196 13.67 -1.62 -2.94
N ASN A 197 12.36 -1.49 -3.18
CA ASN A 197 11.72 -0.22 -3.53
C ASN A 197 10.19 -0.33 -3.49
N LEU A 198 9.54 0.83 -3.62
CA LEU A 198 8.12 0.90 -3.96
C LEU A 198 7.96 0.94 -5.49
N VAL A 199 7.12 0.05 -5.99
CA VAL A 199 6.70 0.03 -7.39
C VAL A 199 5.50 0.98 -7.53
N ASN A 200 5.53 1.82 -8.56
CA ASN A 200 4.42 2.70 -8.93
C ASN A 200 3.95 3.66 -7.80
N LYS A 201 4.83 4.59 -7.45
CA LYS A 201 4.68 5.57 -6.35
C LYS A 201 3.49 6.53 -6.49
N ARG A 202 2.89 6.61 -7.69
CA ARG A 202 1.81 7.56 -8.00
C ARG A 202 0.52 7.29 -7.24
N PHE A 203 0.36 6.08 -6.69
CA PHE A 203 -0.88 5.65 -6.04
C PHE A 203 -0.71 5.37 -4.54
N ILE A 204 0.44 5.73 -3.96
CA ILE A 204 0.73 5.57 -2.53
C ILE A 204 -0.33 6.27 -1.68
N LEU A 205 -0.74 7.48 -2.08
CA LEU A 205 -1.89 8.14 -1.49
C LEU A 205 -2.61 8.99 -2.53
N MET A 206 -3.93 8.86 -2.56
CA MET A 206 -4.82 9.52 -3.49
C MET A 206 -6.00 10.11 -2.73
N ASP A 207 -6.62 11.11 -3.34
CA ASP A 207 -7.91 11.61 -2.92
C ASP A 207 -8.99 10.54 -3.11
N GLY A 208 -9.65 10.18 -2.02
CA GLY A 208 -10.73 9.21 -2.06
C GLY A 208 -12.01 9.76 -2.69
N GLN A 209 -12.21 11.08 -2.65
CA GLN A 209 -13.35 11.74 -3.28
C GLN A 209 -13.23 11.66 -4.80
N ASP A 210 -12.04 11.87 -5.38
CA ASP A 210 -11.83 11.75 -6.83
C ASP A 210 -12.23 10.37 -7.36
N ILE A 211 -11.89 9.30 -6.64
CA ILE A 211 -12.27 7.93 -7.01
C ILE A 211 -13.79 7.74 -6.93
N SER A 212 -14.40 8.17 -5.83
CA SER A 212 -15.86 8.05 -5.61
C SER A 212 -16.64 8.84 -6.66
N ASP A 213 -16.21 10.07 -6.96
CA ASP A 213 -16.85 10.95 -7.93
C ASP A 213 -16.75 10.38 -9.37
N GLN A 214 -15.63 9.74 -9.73
CA GLN A 214 -15.48 9.06 -11.02
C GLN A 214 -16.44 7.87 -11.16
N VAL A 215 -16.59 7.06 -10.11
CA VAL A 215 -17.56 5.95 -10.08
C VAL A 215 -18.99 6.47 -10.14
N ALA A 216 -19.29 7.54 -9.40
CA ALA A 216 -20.60 8.18 -9.39
C ALA A 216 -20.96 8.76 -10.77
N LEU A 217 -19.99 9.34 -11.48
CA LEU A 217 -20.19 9.87 -12.83
C LEU A 217 -20.50 8.75 -13.82
N PHE A 218 -19.80 7.62 -13.74
CA PHE A 218 -20.10 6.46 -14.57
C PHE A 218 -21.52 5.93 -14.35
N LYS A 219 -21.92 5.74 -13.08
CA LYS A 219 -23.28 5.27 -12.75
C LYS A 219 -24.36 6.27 -13.20
N ALA A 220 -24.13 7.57 -13.01
CA ALA A 220 -25.05 8.62 -13.46
C ALA A 220 -25.18 8.68 -14.99
N ALA A 221 -24.10 8.42 -15.71
CA ALA A 221 -24.11 8.34 -17.18
C ALA A 221 -24.93 7.14 -17.68
N GLN A 222 -24.82 5.98 -17.04
CA GLN A 222 -25.63 4.81 -17.37
C GLN A 222 -27.13 5.04 -17.14
N SER A 223 -27.49 5.76 -16.07
CA SER A 223 -28.89 6.05 -15.73
C SER A 223 -29.45 7.32 -16.39
N ASN A 224 -28.64 8.04 -17.17
CA ASN A 224 -28.96 9.37 -17.73
C ASN A 224 -29.44 10.38 -16.67
N ASP A 225 -28.83 10.36 -15.48
CA ASP A 225 -29.11 11.34 -14.43
C ASP A 225 -28.38 12.66 -14.72
N LEU A 226 -29.00 13.48 -15.57
CA LEU A 226 -28.47 14.77 -16.00
C LEU A 226 -28.17 15.73 -14.83
N ASN A 227 -28.93 15.65 -13.74
CA ASN A 227 -28.71 16.52 -12.58
C ASN A 227 -27.42 16.12 -11.85
N LYS A 228 -27.22 14.81 -11.63
CA LYS A 228 -26.02 14.29 -11.00
C LYS A 228 -24.79 14.51 -11.88
N ILE A 229 -24.89 14.28 -13.19
CA ILE A 229 -23.82 14.56 -14.16
C ILE A 229 -23.41 16.03 -14.09
N ARG A 230 -24.37 16.97 -14.17
CA ARG A 230 -24.07 18.41 -14.07
C ARG A 230 -23.39 18.78 -12.76
N SER A 231 -23.86 18.23 -11.65
CA SER A 231 -23.26 18.46 -10.33
C SER A 231 -21.82 17.96 -10.25
N LEU A 232 -21.53 16.77 -10.79
CA LEU A 232 -20.18 16.20 -10.82
C LEU A 232 -19.25 16.96 -11.77
N LEU A 233 -19.73 17.36 -12.95
CA LEU A 233 -18.93 18.18 -13.88
C LEU A 233 -18.58 19.56 -13.32
N GLN A 234 -19.46 20.16 -12.50
CA GLN A 234 -19.15 21.41 -11.79
C GLN A 234 -17.98 21.24 -10.79
N ARG A 235 -17.79 20.03 -10.26
CA ARG A 235 -16.64 19.66 -9.42
C ARG A 235 -15.38 19.28 -10.23
N ARG A 236 -15.43 19.42 -11.57
CA ARG A 236 -14.33 19.11 -12.50
C ARG A 236 -13.91 17.64 -12.52
N VAL A 237 -14.84 16.74 -12.25
CA VAL A 237 -14.61 15.30 -12.39
C VAL A 237 -14.26 14.97 -13.85
N GLN A 238 -13.19 14.20 -14.05
CA GLN A 238 -12.73 13.83 -15.39
C GLN A 238 -13.70 12.84 -16.05
N VAL A 239 -14.23 13.21 -17.22
CA VAL A 239 -15.28 12.47 -17.93
C VAL A 239 -14.72 11.26 -18.69
N ASP A 240 -13.44 11.33 -19.06
CA ASP A 240 -12.67 10.34 -19.80
C ASP A 240 -11.66 9.59 -18.91
N ALA A 241 -11.79 9.70 -17.59
CA ALA A 241 -10.91 9.01 -16.64
C ALA A 241 -10.92 7.50 -16.90
N PHE A 242 -9.79 6.98 -17.38
CA PHE A 242 -9.58 5.56 -17.58
C PHE A 242 -9.10 4.92 -16.28
N GLN A 243 -9.92 4.04 -15.73
CA GLN A 243 -9.63 3.40 -14.45
C GLN A 243 -8.73 2.18 -14.66
N LYS A 244 -7.43 2.35 -14.38
CA LYS A 244 -6.48 1.23 -14.42
C LYS A 244 -6.56 0.43 -13.13
N ALA A 245 -6.43 -0.90 -13.20
CA ALA A 245 -6.43 -1.78 -12.03
C ALA A 245 -5.41 -1.39 -10.96
N VAL A 246 -4.26 -0.87 -11.39
CA VAL A 246 -3.18 -0.39 -10.51
C VAL A 246 -3.55 0.84 -9.68
N ARG A 247 -4.66 1.50 -9.99
CA ARG A 247 -5.18 2.72 -9.32
C ARG A 247 -6.39 2.43 -8.42
N PHE A 248 -7.00 1.25 -8.52
CA PHE A 248 -8.28 0.97 -7.84
C PHE A 248 -8.11 -0.07 -6.75
N PRO A 249 -8.33 0.28 -5.47
CA PRO A 249 -8.41 -0.70 -4.40
C PRO A 249 -9.43 -1.78 -4.71
N SER A 250 -9.02 -3.01 -4.51
CA SER A 250 -9.78 -4.23 -4.85
C SER A 250 -11.18 -4.30 -4.23
N ALA A 251 -11.40 -3.64 -3.09
CA ALA A 251 -12.63 -3.72 -2.30
C ALA A 251 -13.56 -2.50 -2.39
N LEU A 252 -13.23 -1.48 -3.19
CA LEU A 252 -14.10 -0.29 -3.34
C LEU A 252 -15.22 -0.47 -4.36
N LEU A 253 -15.11 -1.47 -5.23
CA LEU A 253 -16.08 -1.74 -6.26
C LEU A 253 -16.74 -3.09 -6.00
N ASP A 254 -18.04 -3.16 -6.27
CA ASP A 254 -18.69 -4.45 -6.52
C ASP A 254 -18.08 -5.12 -7.77
N GLU A 255 -18.29 -6.42 -7.91
CA GLU A 255 -17.68 -7.24 -8.96
C GLU A 255 -18.01 -6.71 -10.37
N ASP A 256 -19.27 -6.32 -10.59
CA ASP A 256 -19.75 -5.76 -11.85
C ASP A 256 -19.08 -4.43 -12.17
N ALA A 257 -19.07 -3.49 -11.22
CA ALA A 257 -18.43 -2.20 -11.38
C ALA A 257 -16.93 -2.34 -11.60
N ARG A 258 -16.27 -3.29 -10.91
CA ARG A 258 -14.86 -3.61 -11.14
C ARG A 258 -14.65 -4.12 -12.55
N PHE A 259 -15.44 -5.08 -13.02
CA PHE A 259 -15.30 -5.61 -14.37
C PHE A 259 -15.50 -4.53 -15.44
N LEU A 260 -16.53 -3.68 -15.30
CA LEU A 260 -16.84 -2.63 -16.25
C LEU A 260 -15.80 -1.50 -16.26
N LEU A 261 -15.50 -0.93 -15.10
CA LEU A 261 -14.64 0.25 -14.98
C LEU A 261 -13.17 -0.12 -15.15
N VAL A 262 -12.73 -1.23 -14.55
CA VAL A 262 -11.32 -1.57 -14.41
C VAL A 262 -10.88 -2.57 -15.47
N THR A 263 -11.60 -3.67 -15.66
CA THR A 263 -11.20 -4.72 -16.61
C THR A 263 -11.46 -4.29 -18.05
N LEU A 264 -12.65 -3.76 -18.34
CA LEU A 264 -12.99 -3.26 -19.67
C LEU A 264 -12.58 -1.81 -19.90
N GLY A 265 -12.23 -1.08 -18.84
CA GLY A 265 -11.78 0.30 -18.94
C GLY A 265 -12.88 1.26 -19.42
N ARG A 266 -14.15 0.97 -19.10
CA ARG A 266 -15.27 1.78 -19.57
C ARG A 266 -15.27 3.14 -18.86
N THR A 267 -15.32 4.20 -19.67
CA THR A 267 -15.50 5.57 -19.18
C THR A 267 -16.98 5.89 -19.02
N ALA A 268 -17.30 7.01 -18.35
CA ALA A 268 -18.68 7.47 -18.22
C ALA A 268 -19.37 7.67 -19.58
N LEU A 269 -18.62 8.20 -20.57
CA LEU A 269 -19.14 8.39 -21.93
C LEU A 269 -19.50 7.06 -22.60
N LEU A 270 -18.65 6.03 -22.48
CA LEU A 270 -18.95 4.71 -23.02
C LEU A 270 -20.17 4.09 -22.32
N GLY A 271 -20.28 4.25 -21.00
CA GLY A 271 -21.43 3.79 -20.23
C GLY A 271 -22.76 4.42 -20.70
N ALA A 272 -22.78 5.71 -21.03
CA ALA A 272 -23.96 6.37 -21.59
C ALA A 272 -24.34 5.81 -22.96
N VAL A 273 -23.37 5.69 -23.87
CA VAL A 273 -23.58 5.19 -25.24
C VAL A 273 -24.12 3.76 -25.24
N GLU A 274 -23.60 2.89 -24.37
CA GLU A 274 -24.06 1.50 -24.24
C GLU A 274 -25.51 1.38 -23.77
N GLN A 275 -26.02 2.38 -23.06
CA GLN A 275 -27.41 2.45 -22.60
C GLN A 275 -28.32 3.21 -23.59
N GLY A 276 -27.77 3.70 -24.70
CA GLY A 276 -28.52 4.38 -25.76
C GLY A 276 -28.85 5.84 -25.48
N HIS A 277 -28.09 6.51 -24.59
CA HIS A 277 -28.24 7.93 -24.26
C HIS A 277 -27.38 8.84 -25.13
#